data_AF-A0AA38IYN9-F1
#
_entry.id   AF-A0AA38IYN9-F1
#
_cell.length_a   1.000
_cell.length_b   1.000
_cell.length_c   1.000
_cell.angle_alpha   90.00
_cell.angle_beta   90.00
_cell.angle_gamma   90.00
#
_symmetry.space_group_name_H-M   'P 1'
#
loop_
_entity.id
_entity.type
_entity.pdbx_description
1 polymer ?
#
loop_
_entity_poly.entity_id
_entity_poly.type
_entity_poly.pdbx_seq_one_letter_code
_entity_poly.pdbx_strand_id
1 'polypeptide(L)'
;MRIHNLRLEEEYLLFEVFSTIMGYLQPSEFPAVTIAIPFITLTYFCCSRGNLHRLRDESSDVTPDFRDKCVERTLTVLLLFFLILQLFPIGILFAGNEQISRQMSHSAAATAAAFDDLSTFLRNTHMQISFVATSSTDITIEAIRKDLEDIENLLGRPFQEELARETGIDGALEELEEVKIGSDEVTLLATQLLDECALVKTEGNSLQEKLTEVSRQLTLARQQCRSRDRALCYTLQYTGLEVVFSCGNLSSDPTMRQLERLQKEKNLDRNVEKARIAFTRLPERVSRETVPHVAEIKSVLTRKRTEVYKSAHSLDELSRSLSASIRSAQQAAVRAVEALNRWELWRWLSVLGSPCRVDSASSDYNVRLIYAKDGAKADGSEKLRQREFLLWPRQLLNH
;
A
#
# COMPACT_ATOMS: atom_id res chain seq x y z
N MET A 1 1.46 -3.63 19.37
CA MET A 1 1.21 -4.98 19.93
C MET A 1 2.03 -5.10 21.21
N ARG A 2 1.42 -4.87 22.38
CA ARG A 2 2.10 -4.90 23.69
C ARG A 2 1.49 -6.07 24.47
N ILE A 3 2.37 -6.97 24.88
CA ILE A 3 2.09 -8.29 25.41
C ILE A 3 1.38 -8.15 26.76
N HIS A 4 0.17 -8.72 26.88
CA HIS A 4 -0.45 -9.05 28.17
C HIS A 4 0.25 -10.30 28.74
N ASN A 5 1.42 -10.10 29.36
CA ASN A 5 2.14 -11.16 30.08
C ASN A 5 2.07 -11.01 31.61
N LEU A 6 1.24 -10.09 32.12
CA LEU A 6 1.19 -9.78 33.55
C LEU A 6 0.10 -10.54 34.33
N ARG A 7 -0.78 -11.30 33.67
CA ARG A 7 -1.93 -11.96 34.33
C ARG A 7 -1.70 -13.43 34.66
N LEU A 8 -0.76 -14.10 34.00
CA LEU A 8 -0.46 -15.51 34.28
C LEU A 8 0.39 -15.73 35.54
N GLU A 9 1.21 -14.75 35.94
CA GLU A 9 2.02 -14.85 37.18
C GLU A 9 1.17 -14.66 38.45
N GLU A 10 0.12 -13.83 38.43
CA GLU A 10 -0.81 -13.68 39.56
C GLU A 10 -1.64 -14.94 39.80
N GLU A 11 -2.04 -15.66 38.74
CA GLU A 11 -2.84 -16.88 38.86
C GLU A 11 -2.01 -18.08 39.37
N TYR A 12 -0.73 -18.15 39.01
CA TYR A 12 0.19 -19.16 39.55
C TYR A 12 0.46 -18.95 41.05
N LEU A 13 0.65 -17.69 41.46
CA LEU A 13 0.82 -17.34 42.87
C LEU A 13 -0.42 -17.69 43.70
N LEU A 14 -1.62 -17.48 43.17
CA LEU A 14 -2.85 -17.81 43.87
C LEU A 14 -3.03 -19.33 44.02
N PHE A 15 -2.68 -20.12 43.00
CA PHE A 15 -2.69 -21.58 43.07
C PHE A 15 -1.60 -22.13 44.01
N GLU A 16 -0.42 -21.53 44.03
CA GLU A 16 0.67 -21.93 44.93
C GLU A 16 0.35 -21.57 46.39
N VAL A 17 -0.25 -20.39 46.64
CA VAL A 17 -0.76 -19.98 47.95
C VAL A 17 -1.92 -20.88 48.38
N PHE A 18 -2.83 -21.27 47.48
CA PHE A 18 -3.93 -22.18 47.80
C PHE A 18 -3.45 -23.61 48.07
N SER A 19 -2.48 -24.11 47.32
CA SER A 19 -1.82 -25.40 47.55
C SER A 19 -1.07 -25.41 48.89
N THR A 20 -0.38 -24.31 49.20
CA THR A 20 0.30 -24.11 50.48
C THR A 20 -0.70 -24.07 51.63
N ILE A 21 -1.81 -23.33 51.49
CA ILE A 21 -2.88 -23.25 52.49
C ILE A 21 -3.61 -24.61 52.66
N MET A 22 -3.82 -25.37 51.57
CA MET A 22 -4.37 -26.72 51.62
C MET A 22 -3.41 -27.72 52.28
N GLY A 23 -2.10 -27.56 52.08
CA GLY A 23 -1.06 -28.28 52.83
C GLY A 23 -1.11 -28.00 54.33
N TYR A 24 -1.35 -26.73 54.72
CA TYR A 24 -1.58 -26.34 56.12
C TYR A 24 -2.92 -26.83 56.69
N LEU A 25 -3.88 -27.24 55.85
CA LEU A 25 -5.15 -27.84 56.24
C LEU A 25 -5.10 -29.37 56.40
N GLN A 26 -3.93 -30.01 56.26
CA GLN A 26 -3.78 -31.37 56.75
C GLN A 26 -4.11 -31.42 58.25
N PRO A 27 -5.10 -32.23 58.69
CA PRO A 27 -5.55 -32.26 60.09
C PRO A 27 -4.47 -32.70 61.09
N SER A 28 -3.33 -33.19 60.61
CA SER A 28 -2.25 -33.71 61.44
C SER A 28 -1.41 -32.61 62.11
N GLU A 29 -1.46 -31.36 61.63
CA GLU A 29 -0.57 -30.29 62.13
C GLU A 29 -1.27 -28.96 62.41
N PHE A 30 -2.58 -28.95 62.67
CA PHE A 30 -3.21 -27.72 63.15
C PHE A 30 -2.80 -27.47 64.61
N PRO A 31 -2.15 -26.33 64.94
CA PRO A 31 -1.80 -25.94 66.30
C PRO A 31 -3.05 -25.45 67.06
N ALA A 32 -4.20 -26.08 66.87
CA ALA A 32 -5.45 -25.76 67.57
C ALA A 32 -5.24 -25.86 69.10
N VAL A 33 -4.37 -26.78 69.54
CA VAL A 33 -3.96 -26.93 70.94
C VAL A 33 -3.18 -25.69 71.42
N THR A 34 -2.27 -25.15 70.61
CA THR A 34 -1.42 -24.00 70.98
C THR A 34 -2.15 -22.67 71.03
N ILE A 35 -3.23 -22.48 70.26
CA ILE A 35 -4.11 -21.29 70.37
C ILE A 35 -5.14 -21.49 71.49
N ALA A 36 -5.53 -22.74 71.77
CA ALA A 36 -6.43 -23.05 72.88
C ALA A 36 -5.77 -22.85 74.26
N ILE A 37 -4.48 -23.13 74.41
CA ILE A 37 -3.74 -22.98 75.67
C ILE A 37 -3.84 -21.55 76.26
N PRO A 38 -3.58 -20.45 75.54
CA PRO A 38 -3.73 -19.10 76.09
C PRO A 38 -5.19 -18.77 76.42
N PHE A 39 -6.17 -19.30 75.69
CA PHE A 39 -7.60 -19.09 76.00
C PHE A 39 -8.08 -19.89 77.22
N ILE A 40 -7.64 -21.15 77.36
CA ILE A 40 -7.90 -21.98 78.54
C ILE A 40 -7.23 -21.37 79.77
N THR A 41 -6.00 -20.87 79.64
CA THR A 41 -5.31 -20.18 80.73
C THR A 41 -5.95 -18.83 81.06
N LEU A 42 -6.42 -18.04 80.08
CA LEU A 42 -7.10 -16.76 80.31
C LEU A 42 -8.48 -16.95 80.97
N THR A 43 -9.24 -17.97 80.56
CA THR A 43 -10.53 -18.33 81.17
C THR A 43 -10.36 -18.93 82.56
N TYR A 44 -9.35 -19.78 82.77
CA TYR A 44 -8.93 -20.25 84.10
C TYR A 44 -8.49 -19.09 84.99
N PHE A 45 -7.71 -18.14 84.46
CA PHE A 45 -7.28 -16.96 85.18
C PHE A 45 -8.43 -15.99 85.46
N CYS A 46 -9.43 -15.86 84.58
CA CYS A 46 -10.63 -15.07 84.83
C CYS A 46 -11.58 -15.71 85.85
N CYS A 47 -11.84 -17.03 85.80
CA CYS A 47 -12.58 -17.73 86.87
C CYS A 47 -11.79 -17.71 88.19
N SER A 48 -10.45 -17.74 88.17
CA SER A 48 -9.60 -17.65 89.37
C SER A 48 -9.53 -16.23 89.95
N ARG A 49 -9.42 -15.19 89.12
CA ARG A 49 -9.34 -13.78 89.55
C ARG A 49 -10.69 -13.22 90.02
N GLY A 50 -11.80 -13.84 89.62
CA GLY A 50 -13.11 -13.66 90.27
C GLY A 50 -13.09 -13.99 91.77
N ASN A 51 -12.20 -14.89 92.22
CA ASN A 51 -11.96 -15.11 93.66
C ASN A 51 -11.17 -13.97 94.30
N LEU A 52 -10.22 -13.35 93.58
CA LEU A 52 -9.32 -12.35 94.17
C LEU A 52 -10.01 -11.00 94.43
N HIS A 53 -11.03 -10.65 93.64
CA HIS A 53 -11.80 -9.42 93.89
C HIS A 53 -12.86 -9.58 94.99
N ARG A 54 -13.19 -10.82 95.37
CA ARG A 54 -14.15 -11.11 96.44
C ARG A 54 -13.50 -11.55 97.76
N LEU A 55 -12.21 -11.89 97.75
CA LEU A 55 -11.41 -12.20 98.95
C LEU A 55 -10.96 -10.95 99.74
N ARG A 56 -11.39 -9.74 99.35
CA ARG A 56 -11.10 -8.51 100.09
C ARG A 56 -12.29 -7.93 100.87
N ASP A 57 -13.50 -8.47 100.70
CA ASP A 57 -14.60 -8.20 101.62
C ASP A 57 -15.23 -9.51 102.09
N GLU A 58 -14.92 -9.78 103.35
CA GLU A 58 -15.55 -10.70 104.29
C GLU A 58 -15.54 -12.21 104.04
N SER A 59 -14.95 -12.86 105.04
CA SER A 59 -15.02 -14.26 105.41
C SER A 59 -16.43 -14.84 105.33
N SER A 60 -16.66 -15.85 104.48
CA SER A 60 -17.38 -17.10 104.80
C SER A 60 -17.58 -17.99 103.56
N ASP A 61 -17.38 -19.30 103.77
CA ASP A 61 -17.76 -20.47 102.97
C ASP A 61 -17.90 -20.35 101.44
N VAL A 62 -16.89 -20.92 100.76
CA VAL A 62 -16.94 -21.27 99.34
C VAL A 62 -17.96 -22.39 99.14
N THR A 63 -19.16 -22.05 98.70
CA THR A 63 -20.21 -23.01 98.31
C THR A 63 -19.93 -23.63 96.93
N PRO A 64 -20.10 -24.96 96.75
CA PRO A 64 -19.77 -25.67 95.50
C PRO A 64 -20.62 -25.26 94.27
N ASP A 65 -21.77 -24.63 94.46
CA ASP A 65 -22.75 -24.29 93.40
C ASP A 65 -22.25 -23.19 92.42
N PHE A 66 -21.33 -22.32 92.85
CA PHE A 66 -20.77 -21.26 91.99
C PHE A 66 -19.70 -21.78 91.02
N ARG A 67 -18.94 -22.80 91.46
CA ARG A 67 -17.86 -23.40 90.68
C ARG A 67 -18.41 -24.16 89.48
N ASP A 68 -19.49 -24.92 89.67
CA ASP A 68 -20.12 -25.69 88.59
C ASP A 68 -20.69 -24.76 87.50
N LYS A 69 -21.30 -23.64 87.88
CA LYS A 69 -21.78 -22.62 86.92
C LYS A 69 -20.63 -21.89 86.18
N CYS A 70 -19.46 -21.65 86.79
CA CYS A 70 -18.29 -21.08 86.08
C CYS A 70 -17.71 -22.08 85.08
N VAL A 71 -17.62 -23.35 85.47
CA VAL A 71 -17.11 -24.44 84.62
C VAL A 71 -18.03 -24.68 83.43
N GLU A 72 -19.34 -24.75 83.66
CA GLU A 72 -20.33 -24.92 82.59
C GLU A 72 -20.24 -23.77 81.57
N ARG A 73 -20.24 -22.52 82.04
CA ARG A 73 -20.16 -21.34 81.17
C ARG A 73 -18.83 -21.24 80.42
N THR A 74 -17.73 -21.61 81.07
CA THR A 74 -16.40 -21.66 80.45
C THR A 74 -16.32 -22.76 79.40
N LEU A 75 -16.89 -23.93 79.68
CA LEU A 75 -16.97 -25.05 78.75
C LEU A 75 -17.85 -24.69 77.54
N THR A 76 -18.98 -24.01 77.74
CA THR A 76 -19.81 -23.50 76.63
C THR A 76 -19.05 -22.50 75.77
N VAL A 77 -18.33 -21.55 76.37
CA VAL A 77 -17.55 -20.54 75.63
C VAL A 77 -16.40 -21.20 74.86
N LEU A 78 -15.72 -22.16 75.47
CA LEU A 78 -14.62 -22.91 74.85
C LEU A 78 -15.13 -23.76 73.68
N LEU A 79 -16.26 -24.44 73.86
CA LEU A 79 -16.89 -25.26 72.81
C LEU A 79 -17.39 -24.40 71.66
N LEU A 80 -17.97 -23.23 71.95
CA LEU A 80 -18.35 -22.25 70.93
C LEU A 80 -17.15 -21.70 70.17
N PHE A 81 -16.04 -21.42 70.86
CA PHE A 81 -14.81 -20.96 70.24
C PHE A 81 -14.21 -22.01 69.29
N PHE A 82 -14.11 -23.27 69.74
CA PHE A 82 -13.65 -24.36 68.88
C PHE A 82 -14.59 -24.61 67.69
N LEU A 83 -15.90 -24.47 67.90
CA LEU A 83 -16.88 -24.59 66.82
C LEU A 83 -16.71 -23.48 65.77
N ILE A 84 -16.49 -22.23 66.18
CA ILE A 84 -16.19 -21.12 65.27
C ILE A 84 -14.86 -21.36 64.54
N LEU A 85 -13.82 -21.80 65.27
CA LEU A 85 -12.50 -22.11 64.70
C LEU A 85 -12.55 -23.25 63.67
N GLN A 86 -13.48 -24.20 63.83
CA GLN A 86 -13.71 -25.28 62.87
C GLN A 86 -14.58 -24.83 61.68
N LEU A 87 -15.59 -23.98 61.90
CA LEU A 87 -16.50 -23.52 60.84
C LEU A 87 -15.87 -22.47 59.92
N PHE A 88 -14.97 -21.62 60.42
CA PHE A 88 -14.31 -20.58 59.65
C PHE A 88 -13.49 -21.10 58.44
N PRO A 89 -12.58 -22.09 58.58
CA PRO A 89 -11.85 -22.65 57.44
C PRO A 89 -12.79 -23.36 56.45
N ILE A 90 -13.87 -23.99 56.94
CA ILE A 90 -14.91 -24.58 56.08
C ILE A 90 -15.56 -23.48 55.23
N GLY A 91 -15.91 -22.34 55.84
CA GLY A 91 -16.47 -21.19 55.11
C GLY A 91 -15.54 -20.64 54.03
N ILE A 92 -14.24 -20.53 54.31
CA ILE A 92 -13.23 -20.09 53.32
C ILE A 92 -13.10 -21.09 52.18
N LEU A 93 -13.08 -22.40 52.49
CA LEU A 93 -13.03 -23.46 51.47
C LEU A 93 -14.25 -23.42 50.54
N PHE A 94 -15.45 -23.24 51.09
CA PHE A 94 -16.68 -23.10 50.29
C PHE A 94 -16.65 -21.85 49.42
N ALA A 95 -16.25 -20.70 49.97
CA ALA A 95 -16.16 -19.45 49.22
C ALA A 95 -15.10 -19.51 48.09
N GLY A 96 -13.93 -20.09 48.37
CA GLY A 96 -12.88 -20.30 47.38
C GLY A 96 -13.32 -21.26 46.27
N ASN A 97 -13.99 -22.36 46.63
CA ASN A 97 -14.51 -23.31 45.65
C ASN A 97 -15.59 -22.70 44.75
N GLU A 98 -16.53 -21.94 45.33
CA GLU A 98 -17.55 -21.20 44.57
C GLU A 98 -16.91 -20.21 43.60
N GLN A 99 -15.87 -19.49 44.03
CA GLN A 99 -15.16 -18.55 43.19
C GLN A 99 -14.44 -19.25 42.02
N ILE A 100 -13.76 -20.37 42.27
CA ILE A 100 -13.10 -21.13 41.21
C ILE A 100 -14.13 -21.71 40.23
N SER A 101 -15.27 -22.20 40.72
CA SER A 101 -16.36 -22.72 39.88
C SER A 101 -16.90 -21.65 38.93
N ARG A 102 -17.18 -20.44 39.45
CA ARG A 102 -17.59 -19.30 38.63
C ARG A 102 -16.54 -18.93 37.59
N GLN A 103 -15.27 -18.85 38.00
CA GLN A 103 -14.17 -18.55 37.09
C GLN A 103 -14.02 -19.61 35.98
N MET A 104 -14.17 -20.90 36.31
CA MET A 104 -14.15 -21.98 35.32
C MET A 104 -15.31 -21.87 34.32
N SER A 105 -16.54 -21.62 34.78
CA SER A 105 -17.68 -21.41 33.86
C SER A 105 -17.47 -20.21 32.92
N HIS A 106 -16.89 -19.13 33.43
CA HIS A 106 -16.59 -17.94 32.63
C HIS A 106 -15.43 -18.21 31.66
N SER A 107 -14.44 -19.01 32.06
CA SER A 107 -13.30 -19.39 31.23
C SER A 107 -13.71 -20.23 30.01
N ALA A 108 -14.71 -21.10 30.16
CA ALA A 108 -15.24 -21.90 29.05
C ALA A 108 -15.88 -21.01 27.98
N ALA A 109 -16.77 -20.11 28.41
CA ALA A 109 -17.43 -19.15 27.53
C ALA A 109 -16.42 -18.18 26.88
N ALA A 110 -15.45 -17.68 27.66
CA ALA A 110 -14.40 -16.80 27.17
C ALA A 110 -13.49 -17.50 26.14
N THR A 111 -13.16 -18.78 26.34
CA THR A 111 -12.35 -19.56 25.40
C THR A 111 -13.10 -19.78 24.08
N ALA A 112 -14.39 -20.14 24.15
CA ALA A 112 -15.22 -20.30 22.97
C ALA A 112 -15.35 -18.97 22.19
N ALA A 113 -15.57 -17.85 22.88
CA ALA A 113 -15.63 -16.52 22.29
C ALA A 113 -14.29 -16.12 21.63
N ALA A 114 -13.15 -16.40 22.28
CA ALA A 114 -11.84 -16.10 21.71
C ALA A 114 -11.55 -16.88 20.41
N PHE A 115 -11.97 -18.14 20.32
CA PHE A 115 -11.85 -18.92 19.08
C PHE A 115 -12.80 -18.43 17.99
N ASP A 116 -14.01 -18.00 18.37
CA ASP A 116 -14.96 -17.39 17.43
C ASP A 116 -14.42 -16.08 16.85
N ASP A 117 -13.86 -15.21 17.70
CA ASP A 117 -13.18 -13.98 17.32
C ASP A 117 -12.00 -14.26 16.38
N LEU A 118 -11.17 -15.26 16.69
CA LEU A 118 -10.04 -15.65 15.85
C LEU A 118 -10.50 -16.14 14.47
N SER A 119 -11.59 -16.91 14.43
CA SER A 119 -12.18 -17.39 13.19
C SER A 119 -12.74 -16.24 12.34
N THR A 120 -13.40 -15.27 12.98
CA THR A 120 -13.94 -14.08 12.34
C THR A 120 -12.83 -13.16 11.84
N PHE A 121 -11.79 -12.94 12.65
CA PHE A 121 -10.61 -12.18 12.26
C PHE A 121 -9.93 -12.80 11.03
N LEU A 122 -9.72 -14.13 11.03
CA LEU A 122 -9.14 -14.83 9.89
C LEU A 122 -9.99 -14.67 8.63
N ARG A 123 -11.31 -14.86 8.73
CA ARG A 123 -12.24 -14.70 7.60
C ARG A 123 -12.21 -13.28 7.03
N ASN A 124 -12.28 -12.27 7.90
CA ASN A 124 -12.26 -10.87 7.49
C ASN A 124 -10.93 -10.48 6.86
N THR A 125 -9.81 -10.92 7.46
CA THR A 125 -8.46 -10.67 6.95
C THR A 125 -8.26 -11.34 5.58
N HIS A 126 -8.68 -12.60 5.43
CA HIS A 126 -8.64 -13.30 4.15
C HIS A 126 -9.43 -12.57 3.07
N MET A 127 -10.67 -12.14 3.38
CA MET A 127 -11.50 -11.41 2.43
C MET A 127 -10.87 -10.08 1.99
N GLN A 128 -10.34 -9.30 2.94
CA GLN A 128 -9.69 -8.02 2.64
C GLN A 128 -8.43 -8.20 1.79
N ILE A 129 -7.53 -9.11 2.19
CA ILE A 129 -6.30 -9.36 1.45
C ILE A 129 -6.61 -9.93 0.06
N SER A 130 -7.55 -10.87 -0.04
CA SER A 130 -7.96 -11.43 -1.34
C SER A 130 -8.55 -10.35 -2.24
N PHE A 131 -9.40 -9.46 -1.72
CA PHE A 131 -10.00 -8.38 -2.51
C PHE A 131 -8.94 -7.40 -3.02
N VAL A 132 -8.01 -6.97 -2.16
CA VAL A 132 -6.92 -6.07 -2.56
C VAL A 132 -5.99 -6.76 -3.56
N ALA A 133 -5.62 -8.01 -3.31
CA ALA A 133 -4.73 -8.76 -4.20
C ALA A 133 -5.32 -8.98 -5.60
N THR A 134 -6.61 -9.26 -5.73
CA THR A 134 -7.21 -9.56 -7.03
C THR A 134 -7.88 -8.32 -7.65
N SER A 135 -8.92 -7.80 -7.01
CA SER A 135 -9.77 -6.76 -7.59
C SER A 135 -9.04 -5.42 -7.74
N SER A 136 -8.33 -4.96 -6.70
CA SER A 136 -7.59 -3.69 -6.80
C SER A 136 -6.43 -3.78 -7.78
N THR A 137 -5.73 -4.91 -7.83
CA THR A 137 -4.69 -5.17 -8.82
C THR A 137 -5.26 -5.15 -10.24
N ASP A 138 -6.39 -5.80 -10.49
CA ASP A 138 -7.03 -5.83 -11.81
C ASP A 138 -7.44 -4.44 -12.29
N ILE A 139 -8.05 -3.63 -11.41
CA ILE A 139 -8.42 -2.22 -11.73
C ILE A 139 -7.17 -1.41 -12.08
N THR A 140 -6.09 -1.57 -11.31
CA THR A 140 -4.83 -0.84 -11.54
C THR A 140 -4.16 -1.28 -12.84
N ILE A 141 -4.14 -2.59 -13.11
CA ILE A 141 -3.58 -3.15 -14.35
C ILE A 141 -4.34 -2.64 -15.56
N GLU A 142 -5.67 -2.60 -15.49
CA GLU A 142 -6.49 -2.12 -16.61
C GLU A 142 -6.33 -0.62 -16.82
N ALA A 143 -6.22 0.16 -15.74
CA ALA A 143 -5.90 1.59 -15.84
C ALA A 143 -4.55 1.83 -16.53
N ILE A 144 -3.49 1.13 -16.09
CA ILE A 144 -2.16 1.20 -16.73
C ILE A 144 -2.24 0.76 -18.19
N ARG A 145 -3.00 -0.30 -18.49
CA ARG A 145 -3.15 -0.79 -19.87
C ARG A 145 -3.80 0.25 -20.76
N LYS A 146 -4.84 0.92 -20.25
CA LYS A 146 -5.53 2.01 -20.94
C LYS A 146 -4.60 3.20 -21.17
N ASP A 147 -3.82 3.60 -20.17
CA ASP A 147 -2.83 4.66 -20.30
C ASP A 147 -1.76 4.30 -21.36
N LEU A 148 -1.33 3.04 -21.39
CA LEU A 148 -0.41 2.52 -22.40
C LEU A 148 -1.02 2.43 -23.81
N GLU A 149 -2.34 2.51 -23.95
CA GLU A 149 -3.01 2.60 -25.25
C GLU A 149 -3.15 4.05 -25.72
N ASP A 150 -3.07 5.02 -24.80
CA ASP A 150 -3.22 6.45 -25.06
C ASP A 150 -1.89 7.23 -25.03
N ILE A 151 -0.81 6.60 -25.49
CA ILE A 151 0.55 7.17 -25.42
C ILE A 151 0.72 8.41 -26.29
N GLU A 152 -0.02 8.51 -27.38
CA GLU A 152 0.00 9.71 -28.21
C GLU A 152 -0.39 10.96 -27.40
N ASN A 153 -1.42 10.86 -26.57
CA ASN A 153 -1.87 11.99 -25.75
C ASN A 153 -1.08 12.11 -24.44
N LEU A 154 -0.70 11.01 -23.80
CA LEU A 154 -0.02 11.02 -22.50
C LEU A 154 1.50 11.26 -22.59
N LEU A 155 2.13 10.94 -23.72
CA LEU A 155 3.56 11.12 -23.93
C LEU A 155 3.86 11.94 -25.18
N GLY A 156 3.19 11.64 -26.29
CA GLY A 156 3.47 12.28 -27.59
C GLY A 156 3.23 13.80 -27.58
N ARG A 157 2.04 14.25 -27.13
CA ARG A 157 1.70 15.67 -27.03
C ARG A 157 2.57 16.42 -26.02
N PRO A 158 2.74 15.95 -24.76
CA PRO A 158 3.67 16.61 -23.83
C PRO A 158 5.10 16.69 -24.37
N PHE A 159 5.58 15.66 -25.08
CA PHE A 159 6.89 15.69 -25.71
C PHE A 159 6.98 16.76 -26.80
N GLN A 160 5.94 16.91 -27.62
CA GLN A 160 5.86 17.96 -28.63
C GLN A 160 5.85 19.37 -28.02
N GLU A 161 5.06 19.57 -26.96
CA GLU A 161 4.97 20.85 -26.24
C GLU A 161 6.30 21.21 -25.55
N GLU A 162 6.94 20.24 -24.92
CA GLU A 162 8.25 20.41 -24.30
C GLU A 162 9.32 20.73 -25.35
N LEU A 163 9.30 20.03 -26.48
CA LEU A 163 10.20 20.31 -27.59
C LEU A 163 9.98 21.73 -28.14
N ALA A 164 8.72 22.16 -28.29
CA ALA A 164 8.38 23.53 -28.68
C ALA A 164 8.96 24.55 -27.70
N ARG A 165 8.77 24.31 -26.40
CA ARG A 165 9.21 25.22 -25.35
C ARG A 165 10.73 25.37 -25.28
N GLU A 166 11.47 24.26 -25.39
CA GLU A 166 12.93 24.27 -25.26
C GLU A 166 13.65 24.75 -26.53
N THR A 167 13.09 24.47 -27.71
CA THR A 167 13.74 24.81 -28.99
C THR A 167 13.19 26.07 -29.65
N GLY A 168 11.99 26.51 -29.27
CA GLY A 168 11.27 27.56 -29.98
C GLY A 168 10.86 27.16 -31.41
N ILE A 169 10.82 25.87 -31.72
CA ILE A 169 10.56 25.39 -33.10
C ILE A 169 9.16 25.77 -33.59
N ASP A 170 8.15 25.91 -32.73
CA ASP A 170 6.81 26.30 -33.17
C ASP A 170 6.80 27.75 -33.70
N GLY A 171 7.43 28.67 -32.98
CA GLY A 171 7.58 30.06 -33.37
C GLY A 171 8.44 30.19 -34.62
N ALA A 172 9.54 29.45 -34.72
CA ALA A 172 10.36 29.43 -35.94
C ALA A 172 9.58 28.91 -37.16
N LEU A 173 8.70 27.92 -36.99
CA LEU A 173 7.83 27.42 -38.06
C LEU A 173 6.74 28.43 -38.43
N GLU A 174 6.23 29.19 -37.47
CA GLU A 174 5.27 30.28 -37.70
C GLU A 174 5.91 31.46 -38.45
N GLU A 175 7.11 31.89 -38.05
CA GLU A 175 7.89 32.91 -38.76
C GLU A 175 8.23 32.47 -40.19
N LEU A 176 8.59 31.19 -40.40
CA LEU A 176 8.82 30.65 -41.74
C LEU A 176 7.57 30.66 -42.61
N GLU A 177 6.39 30.53 -42.00
CA GLU A 177 5.10 30.62 -42.69
C GLU A 177 4.79 32.07 -43.11
N GLU A 178 5.16 33.06 -42.31
CA GLU A 178 5.10 34.47 -42.70
C GLU A 178 6.06 34.79 -43.85
N VAL A 179 7.31 34.29 -43.77
CA VAL A 179 8.30 34.44 -44.85
C VAL A 179 7.83 33.77 -46.13
N LYS A 180 7.14 32.63 -46.05
CA LYS A 180 6.51 31.97 -47.20
C LYS A 180 5.51 32.88 -47.89
N ILE A 181 4.57 33.47 -47.13
CA ILE A 181 3.54 34.37 -47.66
C ILE A 181 4.18 35.61 -48.28
N GLY A 182 5.12 36.25 -47.57
CA GLY A 182 5.80 37.45 -48.08
C GLY A 182 6.67 37.15 -49.30
N SER A 183 7.32 35.99 -49.34
CA SER A 183 8.08 35.53 -50.50
C SER A 183 7.16 35.37 -51.70
N ASP A 184 6.03 34.67 -51.56
CA ASP A 184 5.05 34.44 -52.63
C ASP A 184 4.49 35.75 -53.22
N GLU A 185 4.23 36.75 -52.38
CA GLU A 185 3.77 38.06 -52.82
C GLU A 185 4.83 38.79 -53.66
N VAL A 186 6.08 38.85 -53.15
CA VAL A 186 7.19 39.51 -53.84
C VAL A 186 7.52 38.80 -55.16
N THR A 187 7.56 37.48 -55.16
CA THR A 187 7.86 36.70 -56.37
C THR A 187 6.74 36.82 -57.40
N LEU A 188 5.47 36.86 -56.99
CA LEU A 188 4.34 37.11 -57.89
C LEU A 188 4.45 38.50 -58.55
N LEU A 189 4.67 39.55 -57.75
CA LEU A 189 4.84 40.92 -58.25
C LEU A 189 6.03 41.03 -59.21
N ALA A 190 7.16 40.38 -58.90
CA ALA A 190 8.33 40.34 -59.76
C ALA A 190 8.02 39.67 -61.11
N THR A 191 7.27 38.56 -61.11
CA THR A 191 6.85 37.90 -62.36
C THR A 191 5.89 38.75 -63.19
N GLN A 192 4.90 39.38 -62.56
CA GLN A 192 3.96 40.28 -63.25
C GLN A 192 4.70 41.46 -63.89
N LEU A 193 5.64 42.06 -63.18
CA LEU A 193 6.44 43.17 -63.69
C LEU A 193 7.31 42.75 -64.88
N LEU A 194 7.89 41.54 -64.84
CA LEU A 194 8.66 41.00 -65.97
C LEU A 194 7.77 40.73 -67.20
N ASP A 195 6.57 40.21 -66.99
CA ASP A 195 5.59 39.94 -68.05
C ASP A 195 5.09 41.26 -68.68
N GLU A 196 4.76 42.26 -67.86
CA GLU A 196 4.40 43.60 -68.34
C GLU A 196 5.55 44.27 -69.10
N CYS A 197 6.79 44.17 -68.61
CA CYS A 197 7.96 44.68 -69.33
C CYS A 197 8.14 43.99 -70.70
N ALA A 198 7.89 42.68 -70.78
CA ALA A 198 7.94 41.94 -72.03
C ALA A 198 6.84 42.41 -73.00
N LEU A 199 5.61 42.60 -72.51
CA LEU A 199 4.50 43.15 -73.27
C LEU A 199 4.83 44.55 -73.83
N VAL A 200 5.20 45.49 -72.97
CA VAL A 200 5.52 46.87 -73.37
C VAL A 200 6.69 46.90 -74.34
N LYS A 201 7.67 46.01 -74.21
CA LYS A 201 8.76 45.89 -75.19
C LYS A 201 8.25 45.45 -76.57
N THR A 202 7.31 44.49 -76.63
CA THR A 202 6.72 44.06 -77.91
C THR A 202 5.86 45.14 -78.55
N GLU A 203 5.03 45.82 -77.76
CA GLU A 203 4.20 46.92 -78.25
C GLU A 203 5.05 48.14 -78.65
N GLY A 204 6.08 48.46 -77.86
CA GLY A 204 7.04 49.51 -78.14
C GLY A 204 7.80 49.28 -79.44
N ASN A 205 8.23 48.04 -79.71
CA ASN A 205 8.84 47.69 -81.00
C ASN A 205 7.86 47.88 -82.17
N SER A 206 6.59 47.50 -82.00
CA SER A 206 5.55 47.72 -83.02
C SER A 206 5.27 49.21 -83.25
N LEU A 207 5.24 50.00 -82.19
CA LEU A 207 5.08 51.46 -82.28
C LEU A 207 6.28 52.10 -82.98
N GLN A 208 7.51 51.69 -82.65
CA GLN A 208 8.73 52.15 -83.29
C GLN A 208 8.71 51.83 -84.79
N GLU A 209 8.27 50.63 -85.18
CA GLU A 209 8.12 50.25 -86.59
C GLU A 209 7.13 51.18 -87.31
N LYS A 210 5.95 51.43 -86.73
CA LYS A 210 4.95 52.35 -87.27
C LYS A 210 5.46 53.80 -87.37
N LEU A 211 6.16 54.29 -86.36
CA LEU A 211 6.75 55.64 -86.35
C LEU A 211 7.87 55.78 -87.37
N THR A 212 8.68 54.73 -87.56
CA THR A 212 9.71 54.67 -88.60
C THR A 212 9.08 54.73 -89.99
N GLU A 213 7.95 54.04 -90.19
CA GLU A 213 7.18 54.11 -91.43
C GLU A 213 6.57 55.51 -91.66
N VAL A 214 6.00 56.15 -90.62
CA VAL A 214 5.51 57.54 -90.71
C VAL A 214 6.64 58.51 -91.03
N SER A 215 7.80 58.38 -90.39
CA SER A 215 8.99 59.19 -90.68
C SER A 215 9.44 59.02 -92.14
N ARG A 216 9.42 57.79 -92.65
CA ARG A 216 9.71 57.49 -94.06
C ARG A 216 8.70 58.14 -95.01
N GLN A 217 7.41 58.05 -94.70
CA GLN A 217 6.34 58.69 -95.48
C GLN A 217 6.44 60.21 -95.48
N LEU A 218 6.74 60.84 -94.33
CA LEU A 218 6.98 62.28 -94.21
C LEU A 218 8.21 62.72 -95.04
N THR A 219 9.26 61.90 -95.04
CA THR A 219 10.47 62.14 -95.84
C THR A 219 10.14 62.11 -97.34
N LEU A 220 9.37 61.11 -97.79
CA LEU A 220 8.91 61.01 -99.19
C LEU A 220 7.96 62.16 -99.57
N ALA A 221 7.01 62.52 -98.71
CA ALA A 221 6.10 63.64 -98.93
C ALA A 221 6.86 64.96 -99.10
N ARG A 222 7.88 65.20 -98.28
CA ARG A 222 8.76 66.37 -98.40
C ARG A 222 9.54 66.39 -99.72
N GLN A 223 9.99 65.22 -100.22
CA GLN A 223 10.69 65.12 -101.51
C GLN A 223 9.77 65.37 -102.71
N GLN A 224 8.48 65.04 -102.62
CA GLN A 224 7.50 65.18 -103.70
C GLN A 224 6.78 66.55 -103.72
N CYS A 225 7.15 67.49 -102.85
CA CYS A 225 6.49 68.81 -102.79
C CYS A 225 6.74 69.68 -104.02
N ARG A 226 5.67 70.34 -104.48
CA ARG A 226 5.69 71.30 -105.60
C ARG A 226 6.44 72.58 -105.20
N SER A 227 7.02 73.27 -106.19
CA SER A 227 7.83 74.48 -105.99
C SER A 227 7.11 75.63 -105.27
N ARG A 228 5.78 75.72 -105.39
CA ARG A 228 4.93 76.75 -104.75
C ARG A 228 4.74 76.53 -103.24
N ASP A 229 4.78 75.28 -102.77
CA ASP A 229 4.48 74.90 -101.37
C ASP A 229 5.74 74.49 -100.59
N ARG A 230 6.91 74.73 -101.19
CA ARG A 230 8.21 74.27 -100.67
C ARG A 230 8.49 74.81 -99.26
N ALA A 231 8.14 76.08 -99.01
CA ALA A 231 8.31 76.70 -97.69
C ALA A 231 7.47 76.02 -96.60
N LEU A 232 6.28 75.54 -96.93
CA LEU A 232 5.41 74.81 -96.00
C LEU A 232 5.95 73.40 -95.73
N CYS A 233 6.41 72.68 -96.76
CA CYS A 233 6.97 71.34 -96.57
C CYS A 233 8.28 71.30 -95.77
N TYR A 234 9.05 72.39 -95.73
CA TYR A 234 10.21 72.50 -94.86
C TYR A 234 9.86 72.59 -93.37
N THR A 235 8.61 72.93 -93.02
CA THR A 235 8.14 72.93 -91.63
C THR A 235 7.81 71.53 -91.09
N LEU A 236 7.70 70.51 -91.96
CA LEU A 236 7.49 69.13 -91.54
C LEU A 236 8.73 68.57 -90.82
N GLN A 237 8.61 68.38 -89.51
CA GLN A 237 9.58 67.63 -88.71
C GLN A 237 9.36 66.13 -88.90
N TYR A 238 10.35 65.47 -89.51
CA TYR A 238 10.39 64.01 -89.71
C TYR A 238 11.39 63.31 -88.76
N THR A 239 12.13 64.10 -87.98
CA THR A 239 13.15 63.67 -87.02
C THR A 239 12.58 63.69 -85.60
N GLY A 240 13.01 62.75 -84.75
CA GLY A 240 12.57 62.67 -83.35
C GLY A 240 11.39 61.73 -83.08
N LEU A 241 11.01 60.90 -84.07
CA LEU A 241 9.96 59.88 -83.94
C LEU A 241 10.56 58.55 -83.44
N GLU A 242 11.21 58.58 -82.27
CA GLU A 242 11.84 57.41 -81.65
C GLU A 242 11.22 57.13 -80.28
N VAL A 243 10.87 55.87 -80.03
CA VAL A 243 10.38 55.36 -78.75
C VAL A 243 11.57 54.82 -77.98
N VAL A 244 11.99 55.56 -76.96
CA VAL A 244 13.04 55.10 -76.05
C VAL A 244 12.40 54.42 -74.85
N PHE A 245 12.32 53.09 -74.90
CA PHE A 245 11.88 52.26 -73.79
C PHE A 245 12.91 51.15 -73.53
N SER A 246 13.37 51.00 -72.28
CA SER A 246 14.39 50.01 -71.91
C SER A 246 14.02 49.26 -70.63
N CYS A 247 13.57 48.01 -70.80
CA CYS A 247 13.48 47.01 -69.72
C CYS A 247 14.73 46.11 -69.65
N GLY A 248 15.81 46.46 -70.36
CA GLY A 248 17.02 45.63 -70.43
C GLY A 248 17.64 45.41 -69.05
N ASN A 249 17.71 46.47 -68.24
CA ASN A 249 18.30 46.41 -66.90
C ASN A 249 17.48 45.53 -65.94
N LEU A 250 16.15 45.58 -66.03
CA LEU A 250 15.27 44.79 -65.16
C LEU A 250 15.27 43.30 -65.52
N SER A 251 15.25 42.97 -66.81
CA SER A 251 15.30 41.58 -67.30
C SER A 251 16.70 40.93 -67.20
N SER A 252 17.75 41.74 -67.13
CA SER A 252 19.12 41.27 -66.91
C SER A 252 19.52 41.21 -65.44
N ASP A 253 18.71 41.78 -64.54
CA ASP A 253 18.98 41.74 -63.11
C ASP A 253 18.97 40.29 -62.59
N PRO A 254 20.08 39.81 -62.00
CA PRO A 254 20.15 38.45 -61.45
C PRO A 254 19.12 38.20 -60.33
N THR A 255 18.75 39.23 -59.57
CA THR A 255 17.79 39.12 -58.47
C THR A 255 16.36 38.87 -58.98
N MET A 256 15.94 39.58 -60.04
CA MET A 256 14.64 39.38 -60.68
C MET A 256 14.50 37.97 -61.26
N ARG A 257 15.57 37.45 -61.89
CA ARG A 257 15.58 36.06 -62.38
C ARG A 257 15.56 35.04 -61.26
N GLN A 258 16.18 35.35 -60.12
CA GLN A 258 16.14 34.47 -58.96
C GLN A 258 14.74 34.42 -58.35
N LEU A 259 14.06 35.55 -58.22
CA LEU A 259 12.66 35.62 -57.76
C LEU A 259 11.72 34.86 -58.71
N GLU A 260 11.91 35.00 -60.02
CA GLU A 260 11.16 34.25 -61.04
C GLU A 260 11.37 32.73 -60.89
N ARG A 261 12.60 32.28 -60.61
CA ARG A 261 12.90 30.86 -60.35
C ARG A 261 12.27 30.37 -59.06
N LEU A 262 12.34 31.15 -57.99
CA LEU A 262 11.74 30.82 -56.70
C LEU A 262 10.23 30.61 -56.84
N GLN A 263 9.55 31.46 -57.62
CA GLN A 263 8.12 31.32 -57.93
C GLN A 263 7.79 29.99 -58.62
N LYS A 264 8.64 29.59 -59.57
CA LYS A 264 8.43 28.38 -60.38
C LYS A 264 8.71 27.11 -59.58
N GLU A 265 9.73 27.14 -58.73
CA GLU A 265 10.19 25.95 -58.03
C GLU A 265 9.35 25.62 -56.78
N LYS A 266 8.75 26.63 -56.12
CA LYS A 266 7.96 26.46 -54.88
C LYS A 266 8.65 25.59 -53.83
N ASN A 267 9.99 25.67 -53.80
CA ASN A 267 10.82 24.84 -52.94
C ASN A 267 10.66 25.24 -51.47
N LEU A 268 10.52 26.55 -51.20
CA LEU A 268 10.26 27.07 -49.86
C LEU A 268 8.94 26.53 -49.32
N ASP A 269 7.83 26.69 -50.06
CA ASP A 269 6.50 26.16 -49.69
C ASP A 269 6.57 24.70 -49.27
N ARG A 270 7.17 23.86 -50.13
CA ARG A 270 7.26 22.41 -49.91
C ARG A 270 8.08 22.08 -48.67
N ASN A 271 9.13 22.84 -48.39
CA ASN A 271 10.02 22.58 -47.27
C ASN A 271 9.39 23.03 -45.94
N VAL A 272 8.75 24.21 -45.93
CA VAL A 272 8.01 24.71 -44.75
C VAL A 272 6.86 23.76 -44.42
N GLU A 273 6.07 23.35 -45.42
CA GLU A 273 4.97 22.40 -45.22
C GLU A 273 5.46 21.05 -44.69
N LYS A 274 6.55 20.51 -45.26
CA LYS A 274 7.15 19.26 -44.76
C LYS A 274 7.59 19.37 -43.30
N ALA A 275 8.21 20.49 -42.93
CA ALA A 275 8.66 20.73 -41.56
C ALA A 275 7.47 20.84 -40.61
N ARG A 276 6.40 21.56 -41.01
CA ARG A 276 5.16 21.70 -40.24
C ARG A 276 4.47 20.35 -40.03
N ILE A 277 4.33 19.54 -41.07
CA ILE A 277 3.75 18.19 -40.99
C ILE A 277 4.61 17.30 -40.08
N ALA A 278 5.93 17.34 -40.24
CA ALA A 278 6.84 16.53 -39.43
C ALA A 278 6.73 16.86 -37.93
N PHE A 279 6.63 18.15 -37.59
CA PHE A 279 6.43 18.60 -36.21
C PHE A 279 5.05 18.22 -35.68
N THR A 280 3.99 18.42 -36.47
CA THR A 280 2.61 18.10 -36.08
C THR A 280 2.38 16.61 -35.87
N ARG A 281 3.06 15.76 -36.65
CA ARG A 281 2.98 14.29 -36.54
C ARG A 281 3.94 13.68 -35.52
N LEU A 282 4.64 14.51 -34.75
CA LEU A 282 5.57 14.02 -33.73
C LEU A 282 4.88 13.12 -32.68
N PRO A 283 3.66 13.43 -32.17
CA PRO A 283 2.97 12.56 -31.24
C PRO A 283 2.68 11.15 -31.81
N GLU A 284 2.19 11.07 -33.04
CA GLU A 284 1.95 9.80 -33.74
C GLU A 284 3.24 8.99 -33.91
N ARG A 285 4.35 9.68 -34.23
CA ARG A 285 5.66 9.06 -34.40
C ARG A 285 6.19 8.50 -33.08
N VAL A 286 6.09 9.26 -31.99
CA VAL A 286 6.45 8.81 -30.64
C VAL A 286 5.62 7.60 -30.23
N SER A 287 4.30 7.64 -30.45
CA SER A 287 3.40 6.51 -30.20
C SER A 287 3.83 5.25 -30.98
N ARG A 288 4.19 5.40 -32.26
CA ARG A 288 4.65 4.28 -33.10
C ARG A 288 6.00 3.70 -32.67
N GLU A 289 6.97 4.56 -32.37
CA GLU A 289 8.32 4.13 -31.96
C GLU A 289 8.32 3.49 -30.56
N THR A 290 7.33 3.81 -29.72
CA THR A 290 7.21 3.26 -28.36
C THR A 290 6.44 1.95 -28.27
N VAL A 291 5.69 1.54 -29.32
CA VAL A 291 4.97 0.24 -29.39
C VAL A 291 5.76 -0.97 -28.85
N PRO A 292 7.03 -1.22 -29.21
CA PRO A 292 7.77 -2.36 -28.67
C PRO A 292 7.95 -2.30 -27.15
N HIS A 293 8.24 -1.12 -26.60
CA HIS A 293 8.37 -0.92 -25.15
C HIS A 293 7.05 -1.11 -24.43
N VAL A 294 5.94 -0.69 -25.06
CA VAL A 294 4.59 -0.90 -24.54
C VAL A 294 4.25 -2.38 -24.47
N ALA A 295 4.58 -3.14 -25.52
CA ALA A 295 4.37 -4.58 -25.54
C ALA A 295 5.17 -5.26 -24.42
N GLU A 296 6.41 -4.84 -24.19
CA GLU A 296 7.23 -5.32 -23.08
C GLU A 296 6.59 -5.02 -21.72
N ILE A 297 6.16 -3.78 -21.47
CA ILE A 297 5.48 -3.40 -20.21
C ILE A 297 4.20 -4.20 -20.02
N LYS A 298 3.37 -4.36 -21.06
CA LYS A 298 2.14 -5.18 -21.01
C LYS A 298 2.45 -6.64 -20.66
N SER A 299 3.57 -7.18 -21.17
CA SER A 299 4.01 -8.56 -20.83
C SER A 299 4.45 -8.68 -19.37
N VAL A 300 5.18 -7.69 -18.84
CA VAL A 300 5.61 -7.64 -17.43
C VAL A 300 4.39 -7.51 -16.53
N LEU A 301 3.42 -6.67 -16.89
CA LEU A 301 2.18 -6.48 -16.15
C LEU A 301 1.37 -7.78 -16.07
N THR A 302 1.28 -8.50 -17.19
CA THR A 302 0.63 -9.82 -17.25
C THR A 302 1.34 -10.85 -16.37
N ARG A 303 2.69 -10.88 -16.37
CA ARG A 303 3.48 -11.74 -15.49
C ARG A 303 3.28 -11.40 -14.01
N LYS A 304 3.24 -10.11 -13.66
CA LYS A 304 2.99 -9.68 -12.27
C LYS A 304 1.57 -10.02 -11.82
N ARG A 305 0.60 -9.91 -12.71
CA ARG A 305 -0.77 -10.37 -12.46
C ARG A 305 -0.82 -11.85 -12.07
N THR A 306 -0.15 -12.71 -12.84
CA THR A 306 -0.15 -14.16 -12.55
C THR A 306 0.59 -14.50 -11.26
N GLU A 307 1.69 -13.80 -10.94
CA GLU A 307 2.38 -13.93 -9.65
C GLU A 307 1.47 -13.56 -8.45
N VAL A 308 0.71 -12.47 -8.58
CA VAL A 308 -0.23 -12.01 -7.55
C VAL A 308 -1.37 -13.02 -7.38
N TYR A 309 -1.97 -13.52 -8.47
CA TYR A 309 -3.01 -14.56 -8.36
C TYR A 309 -2.49 -15.85 -7.75
N LYS A 310 -1.27 -16.27 -8.09
CA LYS A 310 -0.65 -17.44 -7.47
C LYS A 310 -0.49 -17.25 -5.97
N SER A 311 -0.05 -16.07 -5.55
CA SER A 311 0.11 -15.74 -4.12
C SER A 311 -1.23 -15.66 -3.39
N ALA A 312 -2.26 -15.08 -4.03
CA ALA A 312 -3.62 -15.05 -3.50
C ALA A 312 -4.20 -16.46 -3.35
N HIS A 313 -3.90 -17.37 -4.28
CA HIS A 313 -4.31 -18.77 -4.18
C HIS A 313 -3.61 -19.49 -3.02
N SER A 314 -2.30 -19.31 -2.85
CA SER A 314 -1.58 -19.86 -1.69
C SER A 314 -2.10 -19.30 -0.36
N LEU A 315 -2.56 -18.04 -0.34
CA LEU A 315 -3.20 -17.46 0.83
C LEU A 315 -4.55 -18.11 1.14
N ASP A 316 -5.34 -18.46 0.11
CA ASP A 316 -6.61 -19.19 0.26
C ASP A 316 -6.38 -20.60 0.84
N GLU A 317 -5.36 -21.32 0.37
CA GLU A 317 -4.93 -22.60 0.97
C GLU A 317 -4.50 -22.44 2.44
N LEU A 318 -3.67 -21.44 2.74
CA LEU A 318 -3.22 -21.14 4.09
C LEU A 318 -4.39 -20.79 5.01
N SER A 319 -5.33 -19.96 4.54
CA SER A 319 -6.54 -19.57 5.27
C SER A 319 -7.41 -20.79 5.61
N ARG A 320 -7.62 -21.70 4.65
CA ARG A 320 -8.34 -22.96 4.89
C ARG A 320 -7.63 -23.84 5.93
N SER A 321 -6.31 -23.97 5.82
CA SER A 321 -5.49 -24.74 6.77
C SER A 321 -5.57 -24.17 8.19
N LEU A 322 -5.40 -22.85 8.34
CA LEU A 322 -5.53 -22.18 9.63
C LEU A 322 -6.95 -22.30 10.19
N SER A 323 -7.99 -22.15 9.36
CA SER A 323 -9.37 -22.34 9.79
C SER A 323 -9.63 -23.75 10.33
N ALA A 324 -9.09 -24.77 9.68
CA ALA A 324 -9.14 -26.15 10.17
C ALA A 324 -8.37 -26.32 11.49
N SER A 325 -7.18 -25.73 11.61
CA SER A 325 -6.38 -25.74 12.83
C SER A 325 -7.04 -25.01 14.00
N ILE A 326 -7.75 -23.90 13.74
CA ILE A 326 -8.50 -23.15 14.75
C ILE A 326 -9.66 -24.01 15.26
N ARG A 327 -10.40 -24.68 14.36
CA ARG A 327 -11.50 -25.58 14.75
C ARG A 327 -10.99 -26.78 15.56
N SER A 328 -9.87 -27.38 15.18
CA SER A 328 -9.29 -28.49 15.94
C SER A 328 -8.79 -28.04 17.31
N ALA A 329 -8.13 -26.88 17.39
CA ALA A 329 -7.71 -26.27 18.65
C ALA A 329 -8.90 -25.90 19.55
N GLN A 330 -9.98 -25.37 18.97
CA GLN A 330 -11.23 -25.08 19.68
C GLN A 330 -11.82 -26.36 20.28
N GLN A 331 -11.93 -27.44 19.50
CA GLN A 331 -12.42 -28.72 20.00
C GLN A 331 -11.53 -29.29 21.12
N ALA A 332 -10.20 -29.19 20.98
CA ALA A 332 -9.27 -29.64 22.01
C ALA A 332 -9.39 -28.81 23.29
N ALA A 333 -9.50 -27.48 23.17
CA ALA A 333 -9.65 -26.57 24.30
C ALA A 333 -10.99 -26.79 25.02
N VAL A 334 -12.10 -26.93 24.29
CA VAL A 334 -13.42 -27.23 24.88
C VAL A 334 -13.37 -28.56 25.61
N ARG A 335 -12.79 -29.62 25.03
CA ARG A 335 -12.62 -30.92 25.72
C ARG A 335 -11.74 -30.82 26.97
N ALA A 336 -10.68 -30.02 26.93
CA ALA A 336 -9.83 -29.79 28.10
C ALA A 336 -10.59 -29.08 29.22
N VAL A 337 -11.38 -28.05 28.87
CA VAL A 337 -12.23 -27.33 29.83
C VAL A 337 -13.34 -28.23 30.39
N GLU A 338 -13.98 -29.06 29.56
CA GLU A 338 -14.96 -30.07 30.01
C GLU A 338 -14.33 -31.14 30.91
N ALA A 339 -13.09 -31.54 30.63
CA ALA A 339 -12.35 -32.44 31.49
C ALA A 339 -12.08 -31.78 32.85
N LEU A 340 -11.61 -30.53 32.87
CA LEU A 340 -11.42 -29.76 34.12
C LEU A 340 -12.72 -29.61 34.91
N ASN A 341 -13.85 -29.38 34.24
CA ASN A 341 -15.16 -29.33 34.88
C ASN A 341 -15.55 -30.68 35.51
N ARG A 342 -15.22 -31.81 34.86
CA ARG A 342 -15.41 -33.15 35.45
C ARG A 342 -14.50 -33.38 36.68
N TRP A 343 -13.28 -32.84 36.67
CA TRP A 343 -12.38 -32.86 37.82
C TRP A 343 -12.90 -31.98 38.99
N GLU A 344 -13.74 -30.99 38.71
CA GLU A 344 -14.38 -30.18 39.74
C GLU A 344 -15.26 -31.04 40.67
N LEU A 345 -16.01 -31.99 40.11
CA LEU A 345 -16.85 -32.91 40.88
C LEU A 345 -16.00 -33.76 41.84
N TRP A 346 -14.85 -34.25 41.37
CA TRP A 346 -13.88 -35.00 42.19
C TRP A 346 -13.22 -34.12 43.25
N ARG A 347 -12.94 -32.85 42.94
CA ARG A 347 -12.46 -31.87 43.93
C ARG A 347 -13.49 -31.67 45.04
N TRP A 348 -14.77 -31.50 44.71
CA TRP A 348 -15.85 -31.38 45.71
C TRP A 348 -15.97 -32.63 46.59
N LEU A 349 -15.87 -33.82 46.00
CA LEU A 349 -15.85 -35.10 46.73
C LEU A 349 -14.64 -35.22 47.67
N SER A 350 -13.47 -34.70 47.28
CA SER A 350 -12.27 -34.70 48.14
C SER A 350 -12.41 -33.78 49.37
N VAL A 351 -13.15 -32.67 49.24
CA VAL A 351 -13.38 -31.70 50.33
C VAL A 351 -14.48 -32.18 51.30
N LEU A 352 -15.49 -32.91 50.81
CA LEU A 352 -16.64 -33.37 51.62
C LEU A 352 -16.39 -34.66 52.43
N GLY A 353 -15.21 -35.25 52.36
CA GLY A 353 -14.81 -36.31 53.28
C GLY A 353 -15.16 -37.72 52.79
N SER A 354 -14.25 -38.28 52.01
CA SER A 354 -13.73 -39.61 52.32
C SER A 354 -12.26 -39.64 51.92
N PRO A 355 -11.34 -40.18 52.74
CA PRO A 355 -10.04 -40.56 52.22
C PRO A 355 -10.30 -41.76 51.31
N CYS A 356 -10.60 -41.52 50.04
CA CYS A 356 -10.22 -42.49 49.03
C CYS A 356 -8.69 -42.55 49.12
N ARG A 357 -8.21 -43.52 49.89
CA ARG A 357 -6.85 -44.03 49.78
C ARG A 357 -6.74 -44.45 48.31
N VAL A 358 -6.20 -43.55 47.49
CA VAL A 358 -5.67 -43.92 46.18
C VAL A 358 -4.47 -44.76 46.54
N ASP A 359 -4.67 -46.07 46.64
CA ASP A 359 -3.57 -47.00 46.65
C ASP A 359 -2.76 -46.73 45.39
N SER A 360 -1.58 -46.17 45.61
CA SER A 360 -0.48 -46.12 44.66
C SER A 360 -0.08 -47.56 44.32
N ALA A 361 -0.85 -48.20 43.45
CA ALA A 361 -0.57 -49.51 42.88
C ALA A 361 -1.05 -49.55 41.42
N SER A 362 -0.51 -48.65 40.59
CA SER A 362 -0.15 -48.95 39.20
C SER A 362 0.61 -47.76 38.63
N SER A 363 1.93 -47.77 38.86
CA SER A 363 2.86 -47.05 38.00
C SER A 363 2.85 -47.76 36.65
N ASP A 364 1.99 -47.32 35.72
CA ASP A 364 2.22 -47.47 34.27
C ASP A 364 1.11 -46.77 33.45
N TYR A 365 1.11 -45.44 33.47
CA TYR A 365 0.70 -44.68 32.28
C TYR A 365 1.62 -43.46 32.13
N ASN A 366 2.60 -43.62 31.25
CA ASN A 366 3.42 -42.56 30.69
C ASN A 366 2.51 -41.44 30.14
N VAL A 367 2.28 -40.39 30.92
CA VAL A 367 1.91 -39.08 30.38
C VAL A 367 3.20 -38.49 29.82
N ARG A 368 3.50 -38.90 28.58
CA ARG A 368 4.49 -38.22 27.74
C ARG A 368 3.91 -36.84 27.42
N LEU A 369 4.23 -35.85 28.26
CA LEU A 369 4.13 -34.45 27.92
C LEU A 369 4.99 -34.21 26.68
N ILE A 370 4.35 -34.17 25.51
CA ILE A 370 4.96 -33.67 24.29
C ILE A 370 5.12 -32.16 24.48
N TYR A 371 6.21 -31.75 25.09
CA TYR A 371 6.70 -30.38 24.95
C TYR A 371 7.24 -30.24 23.53
N ALA A 372 6.51 -29.50 22.69
CA ALA A 372 7.08 -28.88 21.51
C ALA A 372 8.15 -27.89 21.97
N LYS A 373 9.41 -28.33 21.91
CA LYS A 373 10.59 -27.52 22.21
C LYS A 373 11.21 -27.10 20.89
N ASP A 374 10.74 -26.00 20.34
CA ASP A 374 11.52 -25.22 19.37
C ASP A 374 12.50 -24.34 20.15
N GLY A 375 13.80 -24.55 19.92
CA GLY A 375 14.87 -23.79 20.57
C GLY A 375 16.24 -24.34 20.22
N ALA A 376 16.75 -23.93 19.07
CA ALA A 376 18.08 -24.21 18.53
C ALA A 376 19.25 -24.09 19.53
N LYS A 377 20.23 -25.01 19.45
CA LYS A 377 21.65 -24.71 19.12
C LYS A 377 22.60 -25.93 19.16
N ALA A 378 23.28 -26.14 18.03
CA ALA A 378 24.71 -26.41 17.83
C ALA A 378 25.41 -27.66 18.46
N ASP A 379 25.78 -28.58 17.55
CA ASP A 379 27.16 -29.01 17.20
C ASP A 379 27.82 -30.27 17.82
N GLY A 380 28.37 -31.08 16.91
CA GLY A 380 29.43 -32.10 17.05
C GLY A 380 29.05 -33.49 17.56
N SER A 381 29.36 -34.64 16.95
CA SER A 381 30.10 -34.99 15.73
C SER A 381 30.02 -36.53 15.52
N GLU A 382 30.20 -36.98 14.27
CA GLU A 382 30.65 -38.34 13.85
C GLU A 382 29.66 -39.52 14.06
N LYS A 383 29.43 -40.47 13.15
CA LYS A 383 30.07 -41.01 11.93
C LYS A 383 29.06 -42.10 11.44
N LEU A 384 28.63 -42.27 10.18
CA LEU A 384 29.37 -42.79 9.03
C LEU A 384 28.38 -43.11 7.87
N ARG A 385 28.82 -42.79 6.62
CA ARG A 385 28.51 -43.41 5.29
C ARG A 385 27.05 -43.34 4.80
N GLN A 386 26.72 -42.78 3.62
CA GLN A 386 27.37 -42.96 2.30
C GLN A 386 27.03 -41.81 1.30
N ARG A 387 28.11 -41.25 0.70
CA ARG A 387 28.32 -40.85 -0.74
C ARG A 387 27.33 -39.89 -1.44
N GLU A 388 27.74 -38.64 -1.73
CA GLU A 388 28.46 -38.14 -2.95
C GLU A 388 27.43 -37.66 -4.02
N PHE A 389 27.45 -36.46 -4.65
CA PHE A 389 28.52 -35.70 -5.34
C PHE A 389 28.14 -34.19 -5.45
N LEU A 390 29.12 -33.32 -5.14
CA LEU A 390 29.60 -32.09 -5.83
C LEU A 390 28.66 -31.09 -6.55
N LEU A 391 28.91 -29.78 -6.66
CA LEU A 391 29.78 -28.76 -6.04
C LEU A 391 29.51 -27.49 -6.88
N TRP A 392 29.16 -26.35 -6.28
CA TRP A 392 29.43 -25.05 -6.93
C TRP A 392 29.67 -23.99 -5.85
N PRO A 393 30.81 -23.27 -5.90
CA PRO A 393 31.06 -22.17 -5.01
C PRO A 393 30.62 -20.84 -5.63
N ARG A 394 30.17 -19.96 -4.75
CA ARG A 394 30.06 -18.51 -4.91
C ARG A 394 31.42 -17.90 -5.28
N GLN A 395 31.45 -16.91 -6.17
CA GLN A 395 32.02 -15.57 -5.89
C GLN A 395 31.90 -14.59 -7.08
N LEU A 396 31.99 -13.29 -6.74
CA LEU A 396 32.16 -12.07 -7.55
C LEU A 396 30.87 -11.51 -8.17
N LEU A 397 30.37 -10.29 -7.89
CA LEU A 397 30.94 -8.97 -7.59
C LEU A 397 31.76 -8.37 -8.75
N ASN A 398 31.23 -7.24 -9.27
CA ASN A 398 31.68 -6.34 -10.35
C ASN A 398 31.26 -6.71 -11.79
N HIS A 399 30.13 -6.15 -12.25
CA HIS A 399 30.12 -4.98 -13.14
C HIS A 399 28.77 -4.26 -13.11
#